data_AF-A0A0C3LMC2-F1
#
_entry.id   AF-A0A0C3LMC2-F1
#
_cell.length_a   1.000
_cell.length_b   1.000
_cell.length_c   1.000
_cell.angle_alpha   90.00
_cell.angle_beta   90.00
_cell.angle_gamma   90.00
#
_symmetry.space_group_name_H-M   'P 1'
#
loop_
_entity.id
_entity.type
_entity.pdbx_description
1 polymer ?
#
loop_
_entity_poly.entity_id
_entity_poly.type
_entity_poly.pdbx_seq_one_letter_code
_entity_poly.pdbx_strand_id
1 'polypeptide(L)'
;ENQLPAGLFRNLQTLSQSQTLVQDEFQGSIFETADLLKQRLLETIAAAHRHRNSHLPIQRLPSEILSTMIAHALAEIESYNRQQRLIQLSTVSRWWRSVALGTPSLWAMINSKDEEWIISLALVRSQNAPLSV
;
A
#
# COMPACT_ATOMS: atom_id res chain seq x y z
N GLU A 1 25.50 -25.93 59.55
CA GLU A 1 24.75 -25.91 58.27
C GLU A 1 23.65 -24.86 58.36
N ASN A 2 23.86 -23.68 57.78
CA ASN A 2 22.85 -22.61 57.78
C ASN A 2 21.84 -22.89 56.66
N GLN A 3 20.67 -23.42 57.01
CA GLN A 3 19.54 -23.50 56.08
C GLN A 3 18.94 -22.10 55.91
N LEU A 4 19.06 -21.55 54.70
CA LEU A 4 18.45 -20.27 54.34
C LEU A 4 16.91 -20.37 54.50
N PRO A 5 16.25 -19.38 55.11
CA PRO A 5 14.82 -19.42 55.35
C PRO A 5 14.04 -19.47 54.03
N ALA A 6 13.09 -20.41 53.92
CA ALA A 6 12.26 -20.64 52.72
C ALA A 6 11.52 -19.39 52.19
N GLY A 7 11.32 -18.38 53.04
CA GLY A 7 10.75 -17.09 52.64
C GLY A 7 11.64 -16.26 51.72
N LEU A 8 12.97 -16.37 51.81
CA LEU A 8 13.89 -15.63 50.94
C LEU A 8 13.77 -16.07 49.47
N PHE A 9 13.70 -17.39 49.23
CA PHE A 9 13.54 -17.91 47.87
C PHE A 9 12.22 -17.48 47.23
N ARG A 10 11.13 -17.46 48.01
CA ARG A 10 9.81 -17.02 47.52
C ARG A 10 9.82 -15.53 47.18
N ASN A 11 10.50 -14.70 47.98
CA ASN A 11 10.64 -13.26 47.73
C ASN A 11 11.52 -12.95 46.51
N LEU A 12 12.58 -13.73 46.27
CA LEU A 12 13.41 -13.59 45.06
C LEU A 12 12.65 -13.99 43.80
N GLN A 13 11.79 -15.01 43.87
CA GLN A 13 10.91 -15.39 42.76
C GLN A 13 9.87 -14.31 42.45
N THR A 14 9.22 -13.73 43.46
CA THR A 14 8.23 -12.66 43.24
C THR A 14 8.88 -11.38 42.72
N LEU A 15 10.08 -11.02 43.20
CA LEU A 15 10.86 -9.89 42.67
C LEU A 15 11.25 -10.11 41.21
N SER A 16 11.72 -11.31 40.85
CA SER A 16 12.06 -11.69 39.48
C SER A 16 10.84 -11.62 38.54
N GLN A 17 9.70 -12.18 38.97
CA GLN A 17 8.45 -12.13 38.20
C GLN A 17 7.92 -10.71 38.02
N SER A 18 8.04 -9.87 39.05
CA SER A 18 7.63 -8.47 38.98
C SER A 18 8.53 -7.68 38.02
N GLN A 19 9.84 -7.94 38.03
CA GLN A 19 10.78 -7.33 37.07
C GLN A 19 10.50 -7.76 35.63
N THR A 20 10.18 -9.04 35.38
CA THR A 20 9.84 -9.50 34.02
C THR A 20 8.55 -8.88 33.49
N LEU A 21 7.51 -8.73 34.33
CA LEU A 21 6.25 -8.12 33.93
C LEU A 21 6.42 -6.63 33.59
N VAL A 22 7.16 -5.89 34.41
CA VAL A 22 7.46 -4.47 34.15
C VAL A 22 8.28 -4.29 32.88
N GLN A 23 9.21 -5.21 32.60
CA GLN A 23 10.02 -5.18 31.39
C GLN A 23 9.18 -5.46 30.14
N ASP A 24 8.27 -6.43 30.19
CA ASP A 24 7.38 -6.76 29.07
C ASP A 24 6.37 -5.64 28.78
N GLU A 25 5.80 -5.02 29.82
CA GLU A 25 4.93 -3.84 29.67
C GLU A 25 5.68 -2.65 29.05
N PHE A 26 6.91 -2.41 29.50
CA PHE A 26 7.75 -1.33 28.95
C PHE A 26 8.13 -1.59 27.49
N GLN A 27 8.50 -2.83 27.14
CA GLN A 27 8.76 -3.20 25.75
C GLN A 27 7.51 -3.03 24.89
N GLY A 28 6.34 -3.48 25.36
CA GLY A 28 5.06 -3.29 24.68
C GLY A 28 4.76 -1.81 24.41
N SER A 29 4.99 -0.94 25.41
CA SER A 29 4.81 0.51 25.26
C SER A 29 5.79 1.13 24.26
N ILE A 30 7.05 0.67 24.21
CA ILE A 30 8.01 1.11 23.20
C ILE A 30 7.56 0.70 21.79
N PHE A 31 7.10 -0.55 21.61
CA PHE A 31 6.62 -1.00 20.32
C PHE A 31 5.39 -0.21 19.85
N GLU A 32 4.42 0.01 20.73
CA GLU A 32 3.22 0.78 20.41
C GLU A 32 3.56 2.23 20.04
N THR A 33 4.43 2.89 20.83
CA THR A 33 4.86 4.26 20.52
C THR A 33 5.65 4.34 19.21
N ALA A 34 6.51 3.37 18.91
CA ALA A 34 7.23 3.29 17.65
C ALA A 34 6.29 3.12 16.44
N ASP A 35 5.27 2.25 16.56
CA ASP A 35 4.27 2.06 15.51
C ASP A 35 3.41 3.31 15.29
N LEU A 36 2.99 3.98 16.36
CA LEU A 36 2.26 5.25 16.26
C LEU A 36 3.08 6.34 15.57
N LEU A 37 4.36 6.47 15.92
CA LEU A 37 5.26 7.43 15.27
C LEU A 37 5.44 7.09 13.78
N LYS A 38 5.62 5.82 13.45
CA LYS A 38 5.72 5.35 12.07
C LYS A 38 4.46 5.70 11.29
N GLN A 39 3.28 5.42 11.82
CA GLN A 39 2.00 5.76 11.19
C GLN A 39 1.90 7.27 10.94
N ARG A 40 2.20 8.09 11.94
CA ARG A 40 2.13 9.55 11.82
C ARG A 40 3.12 10.11 10.81
N LEU A 41 4.34 9.56 10.74
CA LEU A 41 5.32 9.95 9.72
C LEU A 41 4.87 9.57 8.30
N LEU A 42 4.26 8.39 8.13
CA LEU A 42 3.72 8.00 6.83
C LEU A 42 2.58 8.91 6.40
N GLU A 43 1.72 9.32 7.33
CA GLU A 43 0.63 10.27 7.05
C GLU A 43 1.12 11.65 6.65
N THR A 44 2.15 12.18 7.32
CA THR A 44 2.72 13.50 6.99
C THR A 44 3.43 13.48 5.64
N ILE A 45 4.21 12.43 5.36
CA ILE A 45 4.82 12.21 4.04
C ILE A 45 3.73 12.15 2.96
N ALA A 46 2.68 11.36 3.17
CA ALA A 46 1.58 11.26 2.23
C ALA A 46 0.85 12.60 2.04
N ALA A 47 0.67 13.40 3.10
CA ALA A 47 0.09 14.74 3.01
C ALA A 47 0.96 15.70 2.20
N ALA A 48 2.27 15.69 2.42
CA ALA A 48 3.22 16.50 1.65
C ALA A 48 3.22 16.11 0.16
N HIS A 49 3.21 14.82 -0.17
CA HIS A 49 3.09 14.36 -1.56
C HIS A 49 1.77 14.78 -2.20
N ARG A 50 0.65 14.68 -1.49
CA ARG A 50 -0.66 15.13 -2.00
C ARG A 50 -0.67 16.63 -2.30
N HIS A 51 -0.12 17.43 -1.39
CA HIS A 51 -0.02 18.88 -1.56
C HIS A 51 0.87 19.24 -2.76
N ARG A 52 2.04 18.61 -2.87
CA ARG A 52 2.92 18.80 -4.03
C ARG A 52 2.21 18.42 -5.33
N ASN A 53 1.54 17.27 -5.35
CA ASN A 53 0.83 16.79 -6.54
C ASN A 53 -0.29 17.75 -6.96
N SER A 54 -1.06 18.34 -6.03
CA SER A 54 -2.12 19.30 -6.41
C SER A 54 -1.62 20.54 -7.14
N HIS A 55 -0.31 20.85 -7.05
CA HIS A 55 0.30 21.96 -7.77
C HIS A 55 0.92 21.56 -9.11
N LEU A 56 1.02 20.27 -9.43
CA LEU A 56 1.56 19.81 -10.70
C LEU A 56 0.56 20.04 -11.84
N PRO A 57 0.98 20.56 -13.01
CA PRO A 57 0.09 20.80 -14.14
C PRO A 57 -0.69 19.56 -14.58
N ILE A 58 -0.05 18.38 -14.53
CA ILE A 58 -0.64 17.10 -14.94
C ILE A 58 -1.86 16.69 -14.09
N GLN A 59 -1.96 17.20 -12.86
CA GLN A 59 -3.05 16.90 -11.93
C GLN A 59 -4.27 17.82 -12.16
N ARG A 60 -4.13 18.84 -13.02
CA ARG A 60 -5.21 19.75 -13.44
C ARG A 60 -5.78 19.39 -14.80
N LEU A 61 -5.23 18.37 -15.46
CA LEU A 61 -5.75 17.90 -16.75
C LEU A 61 -7.13 17.28 -16.55
N PRO A 62 -8.07 17.52 -17.48
CA PRO A 62 -9.31 16.76 -17.55
C PRO A 62 -9.03 15.25 -17.61
N SER A 63 -9.95 14.44 -17.10
CA SER A 63 -9.82 12.98 -17.07
C SER A 63 -9.61 12.39 -18.46
N GLU A 64 -10.22 12.97 -19.47
CA GLU A 64 -10.17 12.56 -20.88
C GLU A 64 -8.75 12.77 -21.46
N ILE A 65 -8.10 13.87 -21.08
CA ILE A 65 -6.75 14.18 -21.55
C ILE A 65 -5.74 13.27 -20.86
N LEU A 66 -5.89 13.05 -19.56
CA LEU A 66 -5.01 12.12 -18.86
C LEU A 66 -5.21 10.67 -19.33
N SER A 67 -6.44 10.23 -19.58
CA SER A 67 -6.70 8.87 -20.05
C SER A 67 -6.19 8.63 -21.47
N THR A 68 -6.30 9.62 -22.36
CA THR A 68 -5.69 9.55 -23.70
C THR A 68 -4.16 9.50 -23.64
N MET A 69 -3.53 10.32 -22.80
CA MET A 69 -2.08 10.24 -22.57
C MET A 69 -1.64 8.86 -22.06
N ILE A 70 -2.38 8.28 -21.10
CA ILE A 70 -2.12 6.92 -20.60
C ILE A 70 -2.29 5.90 -21.73
N ALA A 71 -3.36 6.00 -22.52
CA ALA A 71 -3.60 5.08 -23.64
C ALA A 71 -2.47 5.11 -24.67
N HIS A 72 -1.99 6.31 -25.02
CA HIS A 72 -0.84 6.49 -25.92
C HIS A 72 0.45 5.92 -25.34
N ALA A 73 0.76 6.23 -24.07
CA ALA A 73 1.94 5.68 -23.41
C ALA A 73 1.92 4.14 -23.33
N LEU A 74 0.74 3.55 -23.19
CA LEU A 74 0.55 2.09 -23.17
C LEU A 74 0.57 1.45 -24.56
N ALA A 75 0.38 2.21 -25.64
CA ALA A 75 0.37 1.68 -27.01
C ALA A 75 1.77 1.25 -27.48
N GLU A 76 2.82 1.86 -26.93
CA GLU A 76 4.22 1.53 -27.23
C GLU A 76 4.74 0.34 -26.40
N ILE A 77 3.97 -0.12 -25.43
CA ILE A 77 4.34 -1.22 -24.53
C ILE A 77 3.91 -2.54 -25.15
N GLU A 78 4.77 -3.55 -25.05
CA GLU A 78 4.42 -4.92 -25.45
C GLU A 78 3.10 -5.35 -24.79
N SER A 79 2.21 -5.95 -25.58
CA SER A 79 0.83 -6.21 -25.18
C SER A 79 0.69 -7.06 -23.91
N TYR A 80 1.66 -7.94 -23.62
CA TYR A 80 1.69 -8.80 -22.42
C TYR A 80 2.21 -8.13 -21.14
N ASN A 81 2.51 -6.84 -21.17
CA ASN A 81 2.91 -6.07 -20.01
C ASN A 81 1.99 -4.86 -19.77
N ARG A 82 1.02 -4.63 -20.65
CA ARG A 82 0.25 -3.39 -20.70
C ARG A 82 -0.57 -3.16 -19.42
N GLN A 83 -1.17 -4.22 -18.90
CA GLN A 83 -2.06 -4.21 -17.74
C GLN A 83 -1.24 -4.06 -16.46
N GLN A 84 -0.08 -4.72 -16.38
CA GLN A 84 0.89 -4.50 -15.30
C GLN A 84 1.33 -3.03 -15.25
N ARG A 85 1.64 -2.43 -16.40
CA ARG A 85 2.00 -1.02 -16.48
C ARG A 85 0.85 -0.10 -16.10
N LEU A 86 -0.37 -0.39 -16.52
CA LEU A 86 -1.56 0.36 -16.10
C LEU A 86 -1.79 0.27 -14.58
N ILE A 87 -1.57 -0.89 -13.96
CA ILE A 87 -1.62 -1.07 -12.50
C ILE A 87 -0.55 -0.21 -11.83
N GLN A 88 0.68 -0.20 -12.35
CA GLN A 88 1.77 0.66 -11.85
C GLN A 88 1.43 2.15 -12.00
N LEU A 89 0.90 2.58 -13.13
CA LEU A 89 0.46 3.97 -13.33
C LEU A 89 -0.64 4.37 -12.35
N SER A 90 -1.51 3.44 -11.99
CA SER A 90 -2.55 3.65 -10.98
C SER A 90 -1.98 3.86 -9.57
N THR A 91 -0.71 3.53 -9.29
CA THR A 91 -0.10 3.77 -7.97
C THR A 91 0.52 5.17 -7.83
N VAL A 92 0.75 5.89 -8.93
CA VAL A 92 1.41 7.21 -8.95
C VAL A 92 0.69 8.23 -8.06
N SER A 93 -0.64 8.30 -8.15
CA SER A 93 -1.44 9.20 -7.32
C SER A 93 -2.91 8.76 -7.25
N ARG A 94 -3.66 9.35 -6.31
CA ARG A 94 -5.12 9.12 -6.22
C ARG A 94 -5.85 9.56 -7.48
N TRP A 95 -5.42 10.65 -8.13
CA TRP A 95 -6.02 11.13 -9.36
C TRP A 95 -5.80 10.17 -10.52
N TRP A 96 -4.56 9.71 -10.73
CA TRP A 96 -4.22 8.72 -11.76
C TRP A 96 -4.99 7.43 -11.57
N ARG A 97 -5.12 6.95 -10.33
CA ARG A 97 -5.98 5.82 -10.00
C ARG A 97 -7.44 6.09 -10.37
N SER A 98 -7.97 7.25 -10.02
CA SER A 98 -9.36 7.62 -10.33
C SER A 98 -9.61 7.62 -11.83
N VAL A 99 -8.70 8.19 -12.62
CA VAL A 99 -8.83 8.25 -14.09
C VAL A 99 -8.68 6.86 -14.72
N ALA A 100 -7.70 6.07 -14.27
CA ALA A 100 -7.51 4.70 -14.76
C ALA A 100 -8.72 3.82 -14.47
N LEU A 101 -9.28 3.87 -13.26
CA LEU A 101 -10.47 3.11 -12.89
C LEU A 101 -11.75 3.65 -13.55
N GLY A 102 -11.83 4.96 -13.78
CA GLY A 102 -12.96 5.61 -14.45
C GLY A 102 -12.95 5.48 -15.98
N THR A 103 -11.92 4.86 -16.57
CA THR A 103 -11.80 4.69 -18.02
C THR A 103 -11.72 3.20 -18.38
N PRO A 104 -12.87 2.51 -18.55
CA PRO A 104 -12.90 1.07 -18.78
C PRO A 104 -12.14 0.61 -20.04
N SER A 105 -12.10 1.44 -21.09
CA SER A 105 -11.35 1.15 -22.33
C SER A 105 -9.84 0.96 -22.12
N LEU A 106 -9.26 1.52 -21.04
CA LEU A 106 -7.85 1.27 -20.70
C LEU A 106 -7.61 -0.19 -20.28
N TRP A 107 -8.63 -0.88 -19.78
CA TRP A 107 -8.56 -2.27 -19.30
C TRP A 107 -9.04 -3.29 -20.34
N ALA A 108 -9.49 -2.84 -21.51
CA ALA A 108 -10.14 -3.70 -22.49
C ALA A 108 -9.17 -4.48 -23.39
N MET A 109 -7.88 -4.14 -23.41
CA MET A 109 -6.85 -4.99 -24.01
C MET A 109 -6.58 -6.16 -23.04
N ILE A 110 -6.44 -7.39 -23.53
CA ILE A 110 -6.13 -8.57 -22.71
C ILE A 110 -5.11 -9.42 -23.45
N ASN A 111 -4.01 -9.81 -22.82
CA ASN A 111 -3.06 -10.73 -23.42
C ASN A 111 -3.12 -12.10 -22.74
N SER A 112 -3.06 -13.19 -23.52
CA SER A 112 -3.04 -14.55 -22.98
C SER A 112 -1.76 -14.91 -22.22
N LYS A 113 -0.70 -14.11 -22.37
CA LYS A 113 0.56 -14.25 -21.62
C LYS A 113 0.55 -13.52 -20.27
N ASP A 114 -0.47 -12.70 -19.99
CA ASP A 114 -0.62 -12.07 -18.68
C ASP A 114 -0.92 -13.11 -17.60
N GLU A 115 -0.57 -12.82 -16.36
CA GLU A 115 -0.95 -13.66 -15.22
C GLU A 115 -2.49 -13.69 -15.05
N GLU A 116 -3.03 -14.84 -14.64
CA GLU A 116 -4.49 -15.08 -14.57
C GLU A 116 -5.24 -14.04 -13.73
N TRP A 117 -4.64 -13.60 -12.62
CA TRP A 117 -5.25 -12.57 -11.76
C TRP A 117 -5.30 -11.20 -12.45
N ILE A 118 -4.35 -10.89 -13.34
CA ILE A 118 -4.32 -9.65 -14.12
C ILE A 118 -5.40 -9.67 -15.18
N ILE A 119 -5.55 -10.80 -15.87
CA ILE A 119 -6.61 -11.03 -16.86
C ILE A 119 -7.97 -10.85 -16.17
N SER A 120 -8.18 -11.53 -15.04
CA SER A 120 -9.41 -11.44 -14.25
C SER A 120 -9.69 -10.01 -13.80
N LEU A 121 -8.67 -9.30 -13.34
CA LEU A 121 -8.78 -7.90 -12.92
C LEU A 121 -9.11 -6.96 -14.07
N ALA A 122 -8.50 -7.15 -15.24
CA ALA A 122 -8.76 -6.37 -16.44
C ALA A 122 -10.17 -6.60 -16.95
N LEU A 123 -10.65 -7.85 -16.96
CA LEU A 123 -12.03 -8.20 -17.31
C LEU A 123 -13.06 -7.52 -16.41
N VAL A 124 -12.82 -7.48 -15.09
CA VAL A 124 -13.73 -6.77 -14.16
C VAL A 124 -13.74 -5.26 -14.43
N ARG A 125 -12.59 -4.68 -14.81
CA ARG A 125 -12.44 -3.24 -14.98
C ARG A 125 -12.77 -2.71 -16.36
N SER A 126 -12.76 -3.56 -17.39
CA SER A 126 -13.20 -3.21 -18.73
C SER A 126 -14.71 -3.01 -18.83
N GLN A 127 -15.49 -3.54 -17.88
CA GLN A 127 -16.94 -3.39 -17.80
C GLN A 127 -17.60 -3.76 -19.15
N ASN A 128 -18.27 -2.81 -19.80
CA ASN A 128 -18.93 -2.99 -21.09
C ASN A 128 -18.09 -2.51 -22.29
N ALA A 129 -16.80 -2.18 -22.07
CA ALA A 129 -15.93 -1.76 -23.16
C ALA A 129 -15.62 -2.95 -24.10
N PRO A 130 -15.51 -2.72 -25.42
CA PRO A 130 -15.20 -3.78 -26.36
C PRO A 130 -13.79 -4.32 -26.10
N LEU A 131 -13.69 -5.63 -25.87
CA LEU A 131 -12.42 -6.29 -25.58
C LEU A 131 -11.57 -6.46 -26.85
N SER A 132 -10.26 -6.33 -26.70
CA SER A 132 -9.25 -6.60 -27.73
C SER A 132 -8.21 -7.57 -27.17
N VAL A 133 -7.71 -8.47 -28.02
CA VAL A 133 -6.71 -9.50 -27.67
C VAL A 133 -5.39 -9.23 -28.39
#